data_AF-A0A662U794-F1
#
_entry.id   AF-A0A662U794-F1
#
_cell.length_a   1.000
_cell.length_b   1.000
_cell.length_c   1.000
_cell.angle_alpha   90.00
_cell.angle_beta   90.00
_cell.angle_gamma   90.00
#
_symmetry.space_group_name_H-M   'P 1'
#
loop_
_entity.id
_entity.type
_entity.pdbx_description
1 polymer ?
#
loop_
_entity_poly.entity_id
_entity_poly.type
_entity_poly.pdbx_seq_one_letter_code
_entity_poly.pdbx_strand_id
1 'polypeptide(L)'
;MTWKTLIVRVTDSCDGTCYGCLWRKNRISGFTLPVTTINDIVSKMKDFSFDESVILCPNPLYNPKISDIILSLKKVARKIYFFIPVNSLSKVRNKRIMESIDELVIVTTTPEDFKVNEENLKIILSQGFTNIALYVAIGSHTINMDNILSLVNMGKEYGLRIRVGEIPYSTALTLDIKSILAKKGYSVGFTYGMLYGYMASMAFIGNYPVTILAKPLTGECRKLFIDPYGRVSKCPLQTSYLRVDKVTSDILRSLIFSECSIGCRRFELIPKIEISLLTPDGKEIPSEVLSLLEVISHVNSLRAACSIMGFSPSTCVEKIRKVEKEVGIKLLISKKGGKEKGATVLTDEARRILEMYREIRDMVSESLYSEKGIMRFKLG
;
A
#
# COMPACT_ATOMS: atom_id res chain seq x y z
N MET A 1 4.84 20.26 9.84
CA MET A 1 3.64 20.85 9.19
C MET A 1 2.70 19.71 8.84
N THR A 2 1.44 19.74 9.28
CA THR A 2 0.49 18.63 9.07
C THR A 2 -0.15 18.73 7.69
N TRP A 3 0.07 17.74 6.81
CA TRP A 3 -0.45 17.73 5.44
C TRP A 3 -1.97 17.59 5.41
N LYS A 4 -2.64 18.42 4.61
CA LYS A 4 -4.11 18.46 4.52
C LYS A 4 -4.58 18.30 3.09
N THR A 5 -5.57 17.44 2.89
CA THR A 5 -6.13 17.10 1.58
C THR A 5 -7.61 17.46 1.53
N LEU A 6 -7.98 18.39 0.64
CA LEU A 6 -9.37 18.63 0.29
C LEU A 6 -9.77 17.65 -0.82
N ILE A 7 -10.88 16.96 -0.67
CA ILE A 7 -11.35 15.97 -1.63
C ILE A 7 -12.70 16.43 -2.11
N VAL A 8 -12.87 16.55 -3.43
CA VAL A 8 -14.09 17.08 -4.02
C VAL A 8 -14.57 16.12 -5.09
N ARG A 9 -15.81 15.65 -4.97
CA ARG A 9 -16.50 14.95 -6.05
C ARG A 9 -17.54 15.89 -6.62
N VAL A 10 -17.38 16.25 -7.90
CA VAL A 10 -18.17 17.32 -8.54
C VAL A 10 -19.37 16.81 -9.32
N THR A 11 -19.49 15.50 -9.51
CA THR A 11 -20.59 14.85 -10.21
C THR A 11 -20.84 13.44 -9.68
N ASP A 12 -22.08 12.95 -9.78
CA ASP A 12 -22.41 11.53 -9.57
C ASP A 12 -22.55 10.74 -10.88
N SER A 13 -22.45 11.41 -12.04
CA SER A 13 -22.54 10.78 -13.36
C SER A 13 -21.30 9.95 -13.68
N CYS A 14 -21.48 8.63 -13.79
CA CYS A 14 -20.43 7.70 -14.21
C CYS A 14 -21.01 6.67 -15.17
N ASP A 15 -20.33 6.45 -16.29
CA ASP A 15 -20.58 5.37 -17.25
C ASP A 15 -19.58 4.20 -17.10
N GLY A 16 -18.69 4.28 -16.10
CA GLY A 16 -17.66 3.26 -15.84
C GLY A 16 -18.18 2.04 -15.09
N THR A 17 -17.57 0.88 -15.37
CA THR A 17 -17.88 -0.41 -14.75
C THR A 17 -16.82 -0.88 -13.73
N CYS A 18 -15.96 0.05 -13.27
CA CYS A 18 -14.78 -0.22 -12.44
C CYS A 18 -15.09 -1.15 -11.26
N TYR A 19 -14.38 -2.26 -11.18
CA TYR A 19 -14.47 -3.19 -10.05
C TYR A 19 -14.08 -2.48 -8.74
N GLY A 20 -14.80 -2.76 -7.64
CA GLY A 20 -14.52 -2.18 -6.31
C GLY A 20 -14.74 -0.67 -6.15
N CYS A 21 -15.27 0.03 -7.16
CA CYS A 21 -15.60 1.46 -7.04
C CYS A 21 -16.74 1.69 -6.04
N LEU A 22 -16.53 2.61 -5.10
CA LEU A 22 -17.51 3.00 -4.06
C LEU A 22 -18.85 3.45 -4.60
N TRP A 23 -18.84 4.06 -5.79
CA TRP A 23 -20.02 4.70 -6.37
C TRP A 23 -20.67 3.89 -7.48
N ARG A 24 -20.18 2.66 -7.73
CA ARG A 24 -20.70 1.74 -8.76
C ARG A 24 -22.20 1.40 -8.60
N LYS A 25 -22.73 1.46 -7.37
CA LYS A 25 -24.09 1.01 -7.03
C LYS A 25 -25.10 2.14 -6.77
N ASN A 26 -24.69 3.41 -6.85
CA ASN A 26 -25.61 4.52 -6.61
C ASN A 26 -26.28 4.94 -7.92
N ARG A 27 -27.61 5.12 -7.90
CA ARG A 27 -28.40 5.59 -9.05
C ARG A 27 -27.76 6.84 -9.65
N ILE A 28 -27.34 6.75 -10.92
CA ILE A 28 -26.87 7.90 -11.69
C ILE A 28 -28.02 8.88 -11.79
N SER A 29 -27.91 9.99 -11.08
CA SER A 29 -28.98 10.98 -11.01
C SER A 29 -28.59 12.27 -11.77
N GLY A 30 -27.33 12.39 -12.22
CA GLY A 30 -26.87 13.51 -13.02
C GLY A 30 -26.55 14.76 -12.19
N PHE A 31 -26.43 14.63 -10.88
CA PHE A 31 -26.19 15.78 -10.01
C PHE A 31 -24.78 16.29 -10.17
N THR A 32 -24.67 17.59 -10.30
CA THR A 32 -23.40 18.31 -10.37
C THR A 32 -23.30 19.27 -9.21
N LEU A 33 -22.11 19.35 -8.61
CA LEU A 33 -21.82 20.23 -7.50
C LEU A 33 -21.94 21.70 -7.94
N PRO A 34 -22.81 22.52 -7.31
CA PRO A 34 -22.88 23.93 -7.62
C PRO A 34 -21.61 24.68 -7.18
N VAL A 35 -21.20 25.67 -7.98
CA VAL A 35 -20.06 26.55 -7.65
C VAL A 35 -20.33 27.34 -6.36
N THR A 36 -21.58 27.76 -6.15
CA THR A 36 -22.02 28.49 -4.95
C THR A 36 -21.74 27.71 -3.67
N THR A 37 -21.95 26.40 -3.70
CA THR A 37 -21.63 25.49 -2.58
C THR A 37 -20.15 25.50 -2.25
N ILE A 38 -19.28 25.42 -3.26
CA ILE A 38 -17.82 25.50 -3.07
C ILE A 38 -17.43 26.88 -2.54
N ASN A 39 -17.99 27.95 -3.09
CA ASN A 39 -17.71 29.31 -2.64
C ASN A 39 -18.09 29.54 -1.18
N ASP A 40 -19.24 29.02 -0.75
CA ASP A 40 -19.70 29.11 0.63
C ASP A 40 -18.71 28.39 1.58
N ILE A 41 -18.34 27.14 1.26
CA ILE A 41 -17.35 26.39 2.03
C ILE A 41 -16.00 27.12 2.08
N VAL A 42 -15.50 27.59 0.93
CA VAL A 42 -14.23 28.33 0.84
C VAL A 42 -14.28 29.61 1.68
N SER A 43 -15.40 30.33 1.68
CA SER A 43 -15.56 31.53 2.52
C SER A 43 -15.51 31.22 4.02
N LYS A 44 -16.03 30.05 4.42
CA LYS A 44 -16.00 29.54 5.79
C LYS A 44 -14.63 29.01 6.21
N MET A 45 -13.75 28.72 5.26
CA MET A 45 -12.39 28.22 5.53
C MET A 45 -11.41 29.30 5.99
N LYS A 46 -11.70 30.60 5.83
CA LYS A 46 -10.87 31.73 6.30
C LYS A 46 -9.35 31.49 6.14
N ASP A 47 -8.63 31.26 7.25
CA ASP A 47 -7.17 31.07 7.34
C ASP A 47 -6.71 29.62 7.07
N PHE A 48 -7.64 28.76 6.66
CA PHE A 48 -7.40 27.34 6.52
C PHE A 48 -7.02 26.99 5.08
N SER A 49 -5.74 26.69 4.87
CA SER A 49 -5.25 26.18 3.60
C SER A 49 -5.10 24.66 3.60
N PHE A 50 -5.19 24.08 2.41
CA PHE A 50 -4.88 22.70 2.09
C PHE A 50 -3.60 22.63 1.28
N ASP A 51 -2.82 21.57 1.50
CA ASP A 51 -1.62 21.32 0.71
C ASP A 51 -2.01 20.83 -0.69
N GLU A 52 -3.16 20.17 -0.80
CA GLU A 52 -3.71 19.72 -2.06
C GLU A 52 -5.25 19.67 -2.06
N SER A 53 -5.83 19.79 -3.25
CA SER A 53 -7.20 19.43 -3.54
C SER A 53 -7.23 18.34 -4.59
N VAL A 54 -7.96 17.27 -4.33
CA VAL A 54 -8.16 16.15 -5.26
C VAL A 54 -9.60 16.18 -5.75
N ILE A 55 -9.77 16.46 -7.04
CA ILE A 55 -11.06 16.38 -7.71
C ILE A 55 -11.24 14.95 -8.22
N LEU A 56 -12.15 14.19 -7.60
CA LEU A 56 -12.30 12.75 -7.82
C LEU A 56 -13.13 12.41 -9.04
N CYS A 57 -12.83 11.23 -9.60
CA CYS A 57 -13.78 10.55 -10.48
C CYS A 57 -15.11 10.30 -9.75
N PRO A 58 -16.27 10.19 -10.44
CA PRO A 58 -16.48 10.11 -11.88
C PRO A 58 -16.02 11.35 -12.66
N ASN A 59 -15.81 11.23 -13.97
CA ASN A 59 -15.13 12.25 -14.79
C ASN A 59 -15.59 13.69 -14.45
N PRO A 60 -14.75 14.49 -13.77
CA PRO A 60 -15.15 15.82 -13.32
C PRO A 60 -15.49 16.79 -14.46
N LEU A 61 -15.09 16.48 -15.70
CA LEU A 61 -15.46 17.25 -16.90
C LEU A 61 -16.95 17.18 -17.23
N TYR A 62 -17.72 16.27 -16.62
CA TYR A 62 -19.18 16.27 -16.72
C TYR A 62 -19.84 17.40 -15.92
N ASN A 63 -19.10 18.10 -15.05
CA ASN A 63 -19.59 19.31 -14.42
C ASN A 63 -19.34 20.51 -15.35
N PRO A 64 -20.37 21.19 -15.88
CA PRO A 64 -20.20 22.30 -16.83
C PRO A 64 -19.53 23.54 -16.21
N LYS A 65 -19.44 23.60 -14.88
CA LYS A 65 -18.82 24.69 -14.11
C LYS A 65 -17.48 24.29 -13.48
N ILE A 66 -16.85 23.23 -13.98
CA ILE A 66 -15.59 22.73 -13.43
C ILE A 66 -14.47 23.78 -13.40
N SER A 67 -14.39 24.66 -14.40
CA SER A 67 -13.40 25.75 -14.42
C SER A 67 -13.58 26.69 -13.23
N ASP A 68 -14.82 27.08 -12.93
CA ASP A 68 -15.14 27.97 -11.81
C ASP A 68 -14.86 27.28 -10.47
N ILE A 69 -15.16 25.98 -10.38
CA ILE A 69 -14.83 25.17 -9.20
C ILE A 69 -13.32 25.14 -8.97
N ILE A 70 -12.51 24.88 -10.01
CA ILE A 70 -11.05 24.87 -9.90
C ILE A 70 -10.54 26.23 -9.43
N LEU A 71 -11.05 27.34 -9.99
CA LEU A 71 -10.68 28.69 -9.57
C LEU A 71 -10.98 28.95 -8.09
N SER A 72 -12.12 28.46 -7.59
CA SER A 72 -12.45 28.58 -6.18
C SER A 72 -11.58 27.71 -5.28
N LEU A 73 -11.25 26.48 -5.70
CA LEU A 73 -10.38 25.58 -4.95
C LEU A 73 -8.94 26.09 -4.85
N LYS A 74 -8.43 26.76 -5.90
CA LYS A 74 -7.10 27.40 -5.89
C LYS A 74 -6.92 28.47 -4.81
N LYS A 75 -8.03 29.05 -4.31
CA LYS A 75 -7.97 30.03 -3.21
C LYS A 75 -7.59 29.40 -1.87
N VAL A 76 -7.82 28.08 -1.71
CA VAL A 76 -7.60 27.36 -0.45
C VAL A 76 -6.63 26.20 -0.57
N ALA A 77 -6.28 25.73 -1.78
CA ALA A 77 -5.40 24.60 -1.99
C ALA A 77 -4.17 24.97 -2.83
N ARG A 78 -2.98 24.52 -2.41
CA ARG A 78 -1.72 24.79 -3.13
C ARG A 78 -1.58 24.00 -4.43
N LYS A 79 -2.11 22.78 -4.46
CA LYS A 79 -2.05 21.86 -5.60
C LYS A 79 -3.43 21.35 -5.97
N ILE A 80 -3.73 21.26 -7.26
CA ILE A 80 -5.00 20.71 -7.76
C ILE A 80 -4.73 19.46 -8.59
N TYR A 81 -5.25 18.32 -8.13
CA TYR A 81 -5.16 17.04 -8.82
C TYR A 81 -6.51 16.66 -9.40
N PHE A 82 -6.50 16.19 -10.65
CA PHE A 82 -7.73 15.92 -11.39
C PHE A 82 -7.77 14.43 -11.74
N PHE A 83 -8.64 13.66 -11.08
CA PHE A 83 -8.76 12.22 -11.30
C PHE A 83 -9.81 11.92 -12.35
N ILE A 84 -9.43 11.12 -13.35
CA ILE A 84 -10.36 10.57 -14.36
C ILE A 84 -10.13 9.07 -14.51
N PRO A 85 -11.17 8.29 -14.82
CA PRO A 85 -10.97 6.92 -15.27
C PRO A 85 -10.36 6.93 -16.68
N VAL A 86 -9.56 5.92 -17.02
CA VAL A 86 -8.85 5.84 -18.31
C VAL A 86 -9.78 5.87 -19.52
N ASN A 87 -10.99 5.30 -19.40
CA ASN A 87 -12.02 5.33 -20.44
C ASN A 87 -12.58 6.74 -20.72
N SER A 88 -12.31 7.71 -19.86
CA SER A 88 -12.75 9.11 -20.02
C SER A 88 -11.73 10.01 -20.72
N LEU A 89 -10.58 9.47 -21.15
CA LEU A 89 -9.53 10.25 -21.82
C LEU A 89 -10.06 10.96 -23.08
N SER A 90 -10.98 10.34 -23.81
CA SER A 90 -11.61 10.91 -25.01
C SER A 90 -12.35 12.24 -24.77
N LYS A 91 -12.70 12.54 -23.50
CA LYS A 91 -13.38 13.76 -23.07
C LYS A 91 -12.41 14.88 -22.69
N VAL A 92 -11.12 14.58 -22.52
CA VAL A 92 -10.09 15.58 -22.17
C VAL A 92 -9.70 16.35 -23.43
N ARG A 93 -10.48 17.39 -23.75
CA ARG A 93 -10.28 18.22 -24.96
C ARG A 93 -10.03 19.69 -24.66
N ASN A 94 -10.28 20.12 -23.42
CA ASN A 94 -10.17 21.53 -23.06
C ASN A 94 -8.80 21.81 -22.44
N LYS A 95 -7.90 22.35 -23.28
CA LYS A 95 -6.53 22.72 -22.89
C LYS A 95 -6.50 23.69 -21.70
N ARG A 96 -7.40 24.68 -21.64
CA ARG A 96 -7.43 25.68 -20.56
C ARG A 96 -7.71 25.05 -19.18
N ILE A 97 -8.58 24.04 -19.14
CA ILE A 97 -8.86 23.31 -17.89
C ILE A 97 -7.61 22.52 -17.47
N MET A 98 -6.91 21.89 -18.41
CA MET A 98 -5.69 21.13 -18.12
C MET A 98 -4.52 22.01 -17.67
N GLU A 99 -4.37 23.20 -18.24
CA GLU A 99 -3.40 24.21 -17.77
C GLU A 99 -3.74 24.76 -16.37
N SER A 100 -5.00 24.63 -15.95
CA SER A 100 -5.46 25.10 -14.65
C SER A 100 -5.22 24.10 -13.52
N ILE A 101 -4.70 22.90 -13.79
CA ILE A 101 -4.41 21.88 -12.77
C ILE A 101 -2.93 21.53 -12.66
N ASP A 102 -2.55 20.99 -11.52
CA ASP A 102 -1.16 20.61 -11.22
C ASP A 102 -0.82 19.19 -11.64
N GLU A 103 -1.79 18.31 -11.88
CA GLU A 103 -1.55 16.98 -12.47
C GLU A 103 -2.89 16.30 -12.80
N LEU A 104 -2.96 15.71 -13.99
CA LEU A 104 -4.06 14.80 -14.38
C LEU A 104 -3.69 13.39 -13.94
N VAL A 105 -4.58 12.75 -13.20
CA VAL A 105 -4.39 11.40 -12.69
C VAL A 105 -5.36 10.46 -13.40
N ILE A 106 -4.81 9.61 -14.26
CA ILE A 106 -5.56 8.61 -15.02
C ILE A 106 -5.63 7.34 -14.19
N VAL A 107 -6.83 6.91 -13.83
CA VAL A 107 -7.04 5.70 -13.01
C VAL A 107 -7.41 4.53 -13.92
N THR A 108 -6.66 3.44 -13.80
CA THR A 108 -6.97 2.16 -14.45
C THR A 108 -6.65 0.98 -13.53
N THR A 109 -7.34 -0.13 -13.75
CA THR A 109 -7.12 -1.40 -13.02
C THR A 109 -6.50 -2.48 -13.90
N THR A 110 -6.59 -2.35 -15.23
CA THR A 110 -6.18 -3.40 -16.19
C THR A 110 -5.38 -2.82 -17.37
N PRO A 111 -4.40 -3.58 -17.91
CA PRO A 111 -3.68 -3.21 -19.13
C PRO A 111 -4.60 -3.03 -20.35
N GLU A 112 -5.65 -3.84 -20.46
CA GLU A 112 -6.59 -3.81 -21.59
C GLU A 112 -7.31 -2.47 -21.67
N ASP A 113 -7.78 -1.96 -20.53
CA ASP A 113 -8.46 -0.65 -20.45
C ASP A 113 -7.52 0.49 -20.85
N PHE A 114 -6.24 0.40 -20.50
CA PHE A 114 -5.23 1.37 -20.94
C PHE A 114 -5.02 1.30 -22.45
N LYS A 115 -4.82 0.08 -23.00
CA LYS A 115 -4.56 -0.13 -24.43
C LYS A 115 -5.69 0.39 -25.32
N VAL A 116 -6.94 0.16 -24.94
CA VAL A 116 -8.11 0.66 -25.69
C VAL A 116 -8.15 2.19 -25.76
N ASN A 117 -7.55 2.88 -24.78
CA ASN A 117 -7.57 4.34 -24.67
C ASN A 117 -6.23 5.01 -25.00
N GLU A 118 -5.25 4.24 -25.49
CA GLU A 118 -3.89 4.70 -25.78
C GLU A 118 -3.86 5.82 -26.84
N GLU A 119 -4.68 5.73 -27.88
CA GLU A 119 -4.80 6.78 -28.90
C GLU A 119 -5.30 8.11 -28.30
N ASN A 120 -6.23 8.06 -27.34
CA ASN A 120 -6.69 9.27 -26.65
C ASN A 120 -5.58 9.89 -25.78
N LEU A 121 -4.72 9.07 -25.17
CA LEU A 121 -3.55 9.55 -24.44
C LEU A 121 -2.57 10.28 -25.38
N LYS A 122 -2.27 9.71 -26.56
CA LYS A 122 -1.41 10.35 -27.57
C LYS A 122 -1.96 11.71 -28.01
N ILE A 123 -3.28 11.82 -28.19
CA ILE A 123 -3.95 13.08 -28.53
C ILE A 123 -3.79 14.14 -27.44
N ILE A 124 -3.81 13.75 -26.16
CA ILE A 124 -3.61 14.69 -25.05
C ILE A 124 -2.14 15.12 -24.98
N LEU A 125 -1.21 14.18 -25.09
CA LEU A 125 0.22 14.45 -25.07
C LEU A 125 0.65 15.36 -26.22
N SER A 126 0.09 15.18 -27.43
CA SER A 126 0.40 16.00 -28.60
C SER A 126 -0.05 17.46 -28.47
N GLN A 127 -0.94 17.77 -27.52
CA GLN A 127 -1.33 19.14 -27.16
C GLN A 127 -0.34 19.82 -26.19
N GLY A 128 0.74 19.13 -25.82
CA GLY A 128 1.78 19.61 -24.91
C GLY A 128 1.48 19.39 -23.43
N PHE A 129 0.44 18.62 -23.11
CA PHE A 129 0.08 18.34 -21.73
C PHE A 129 0.81 17.10 -21.21
N THR A 130 1.91 17.31 -20.50
CA THR A 130 2.83 16.24 -20.04
C THR A 130 2.70 15.89 -18.57
N ASN A 131 1.93 16.69 -17.82
CA ASN A 131 1.85 16.62 -16.37
C ASN A 131 0.80 15.57 -15.93
N ILE A 132 1.04 14.32 -16.35
CA ILE A 132 0.10 13.20 -16.25
C ILE A 132 0.68 12.11 -15.37
N ALA A 133 -0.15 11.57 -14.47
CA ALA A 133 0.13 10.35 -13.75
C ALA A 133 -0.81 9.21 -14.17
N LEU A 134 -0.26 8.01 -14.27
CA LEU A 134 -1.02 6.77 -14.32
C LEU A 134 -1.14 6.21 -12.91
N TYR A 135 -2.37 6.14 -12.39
CA TYR A 135 -2.73 5.46 -11.15
C TYR A 135 -3.18 4.04 -11.45
N VAL A 136 -2.31 3.09 -11.15
CA VAL A 136 -2.58 1.66 -11.18
C VAL A 136 -3.33 1.28 -9.91
N ALA A 137 -4.64 1.13 -10.04
CA ALA A 137 -5.55 0.81 -8.94
C ALA A 137 -5.65 -0.70 -8.73
N ILE A 138 -5.40 -1.15 -7.50
CA ILE A 138 -5.54 -2.55 -7.10
C ILE A 138 -6.92 -2.75 -6.47
N GLY A 139 -7.74 -3.58 -7.12
CA GLY A 139 -9.13 -3.80 -6.74
C GLY A 139 -9.46 -5.12 -6.05
N SER A 140 -8.51 -6.06 -5.96
CA SER A 140 -8.70 -7.41 -5.42
C SER A 140 -7.74 -7.74 -4.28
N HIS A 141 -8.12 -8.70 -3.44
CA HIS A 141 -7.24 -9.26 -2.40
C HIS A 141 -5.99 -9.93 -3.00
N THR A 142 -6.13 -10.54 -4.18
CA THR A 142 -5.00 -11.09 -4.94
C THR A 142 -4.39 -10.01 -5.80
N ILE A 143 -3.12 -9.69 -5.56
CA ILE A 143 -2.38 -8.70 -6.33
C ILE A 143 -1.86 -9.37 -7.60
N ASN A 144 -2.42 -8.99 -8.74
CA ASN A 144 -1.88 -9.39 -10.03
C ASN A 144 -0.66 -8.53 -10.37
N MET A 145 0.53 -9.05 -10.05
CA MET A 145 1.80 -8.37 -10.30
C MET A 145 2.07 -8.17 -11.80
N ASP A 146 1.66 -9.10 -12.65
CA ASP A 146 1.86 -8.98 -14.09
C ASP A 146 1.08 -7.79 -14.67
N ASN A 147 -0.15 -7.57 -14.20
CA ASN A 147 -0.94 -6.39 -14.56
C ASN A 147 -0.27 -5.10 -14.08
N ILE A 148 0.27 -5.07 -12.86
CA ILE A 148 0.96 -3.90 -12.32
C ILE A 148 2.20 -3.59 -13.16
N LEU A 149 3.05 -4.59 -13.42
CA LEU A 149 4.28 -4.43 -14.19
C LEU A 149 3.99 -4.03 -15.65
N SER A 150 2.96 -4.63 -16.26
CA SER A 150 2.48 -4.26 -17.59
C SER A 150 2.06 -2.79 -17.65
N LEU A 151 1.19 -2.34 -16.73
CA LEU A 151 0.75 -0.94 -16.67
C LEU A 151 1.89 0.04 -16.34
N VAL A 152 2.83 -0.34 -15.47
CA VAL A 152 4.04 0.45 -15.20
C VAL A 152 4.85 0.63 -16.48
N ASN A 153 5.08 -0.44 -17.24
CA ASN A 153 5.83 -0.40 -18.49
C ASN A 153 5.11 0.46 -19.55
N MET A 154 3.80 0.25 -19.74
CA MET A 154 3.00 1.04 -20.67
C MET A 154 3.04 2.54 -20.31
N GLY A 155 2.85 2.89 -19.03
CA GLY A 155 2.93 4.29 -18.62
C GLY A 155 4.33 4.89 -18.76
N LYS A 156 5.37 4.09 -18.51
CA LYS A 156 6.79 4.49 -18.69
C LYS A 156 7.11 4.83 -20.14
N GLU A 157 6.59 4.08 -21.12
CA GLU A 157 6.81 4.35 -22.55
C GLU A 157 6.34 5.75 -22.97
N TYR A 158 5.31 6.27 -22.30
CA TYR A 158 4.76 7.60 -22.52
C TYR A 158 5.31 8.67 -21.56
N GLY A 159 6.28 8.33 -20.71
CA GLY A 159 6.86 9.25 -19.73
C GLY A 159 5.89 9.65 -18.60
N LEU A 160 4.85 8.86 -18.34
CA LEU A 160 3.86 9.16 -17.31
C LEU A 160 4.43 8.89 -15.92
N ARG A 161 4.11 9.75 -14.95
CA ARG A 161 4.42 9.42 -13.55
C ARG A 161 3.57 8.24 -13.09
N ILE A 162 4.18 7.24 -12.48
CA ILE A 162 3.43 6.05 -12.05
C ILE A 162 3.08 6.13 -10.57
N ARG A 163 1.82 5.83 -10.27
CA ARG A 163 1.26 5.68 -8.92
C ARG A 163 0.68 4.28 -8.81
N VAL A 164 1.00 3.56 -7.74
CA VAL A 164 0.42 2.24 -7.46
C VAL A 164 -0.22 2.29 -6.08
N GLY A 165 -1.49 1.90 -6.00
CA GLY A 165 -2.25 1.95 -4.76
C GLY A 165 -3.55 1.17 -4.88
N GLU A 166 -4.27 1.06 -3.76
CA GLU A 166 -5.64 0.56 -3.77
C GLU A 166 -6.54 1.43 -4.65
N ILE A 167 -7.74 0.94 -4.98
CA ILE A 167 -8.79 1.79 -5.57
C ILE A 167 -8.93 3.08 -4.74
N PRO A 168 -8.82 4.27 -5.37
CA PRO A 168 -8.86 5.54 -4.66
C PRO A 168 -10.06 5.64 -3.72
N TYR A 169 -9.73 5.98 -2.48
CA TYR A 169 -10.62 6.18 -1.34
C TYR A 169 -11.47 4.97 -0.98
N SER A 170 -11.16 3.74 -1.39
CA SER A 170 -11.98 2.55 -1.08
C SER A 170 -11.78 1.99 0.34
N THR A 171 -12.77 1.25 0.86
CA THR A 171 -12.65 0.42 2.08
C THR A 171 -11.97 -0.92 1.81
N ALA A 172 -11.70 -1.24 0.55
CA ALA A 172 -11.53 -2.61 0.10
C ALA A 172 -10.40 -3.34 0.82
N LEU A 173 -9.28 -2.68 1.14
CA LEU A 173 -8.08 -3.36 1.64
C LEU A 173 -7.23 -2.45 2.56
N THR A 174 -6.23 -3.02 3.22
CA THR A 174 -5.01 -2.29 3.63
C THR A 174 -3.83 -3.10 3.11
N LEU A 175 -3.52 -2.94 1.84
CA LEU A 175 -2.44 -3.65 1.16
C LEU A 175 -1.08 -3.04 1.51
N ASP A 176 -0.14 -3.87 1.96
CA ASP A 176 1.25 -3.45 2.10
C ASP A 176 2.04 -3.68 0.81
N ILE A 177 1.71 -2.89 -0.22
CA ILE A 177 2.33 -2.94 -1.55
C ILE A 177 3.86 -2.79 -1.44
N LYS A 178 4.35 -2.02 -0.45
CA LYS A 178 5.78 -1.84 -0.19
C LYS A 178 6.47 -3.17 0.11
N SER A 179 5.93 -3.91 1.07
CA SER A 179 6.45 -5.22 1.45
C SER A 179 6.39 -6.20 0.28
N ILE A 180 5.35 -6.13 -0.54
CA ILE A 180 5.19 -7.02 -1.69
C ILE A 180 6.23 -6.74 -2.78
N LEU A 181 6.46 -5.46 -3.11
CA LEU A 181 7.50 -5.08 -4.06
C LEU A 181 8.91 -5.39 -3.54
N ALA A 182 9.19 -5.14 -2.26
CA ALA A 182 10.46 -5.48 -1.63
C ALA A 182 10.75 -6.99 -1.70
N LYS A 183 9.74 -7.84 -1.41
CA LYS A 183 9.84 -9.30 -1.53
C LYS A 183 10.12 -9.78 -2.96
N LYS A 184 9.71 -9.03 -3.97
CA LYS A 184 10.00 -9.29 -5.38
C LYS A 184 11.38 -8.76 -5.82
N GLY A 185 12.19 -8.26 -4.89
CA GLY A 185 13.55 -7.77 -5.16
C GLY A 185 13.62 -6.32 -5.65
N TYR A 186 12.49 -5.58 -5.64
CA TYR A 186 12.50 -4.17 -6.02
C TYR A 186 13.02 -3.30 -4.88
N SER A 187 13.76 -2.23 -5.24
CA SER A 187 14.20 -1.23 -4.27
C SER A 187 13.01 -0.39 -3.82
N VAL A 188 12.72 -0.39 -2.52
CA VAL A 188 11.60 0.37 -1.93
C VAL A 188 12.13 1.25 -0.81
N GLY A 189 11.83 2.54 -0.87
CA GLY A 189 12.22 3.54 0.12
C GLY A 189 11.24 3.68 1.28
N PHE A 190 11.66 4.46 2.27
CA PHE A 190 10.78 4.91 3.36
C PHE A 190 9.69 5.85 2.86
N THR A 191 8.66 6.02 3.69
CA THR A 191 7.61 7.02 3.43
C THR A 191 8.23 8.41 3.52
N TYR A 192 8.05 9.23 2.48
CA TYR A 192 8.63 10.58 2.41
C TYR A 192 7.60 11.69 2.62
N GLY A 193 6.30 11.38 2.58
CA GLY A 193 5.26 12.38 2.73
C GLY A 193 3.88 11.87 2.37
N MET A 194 3.01 12.81 1.98
CA MET A 194 1.63 12.54 1.61
C MET A 194 1.36 12.97 0.17
N LEU A 195 0.49 12.23 -0.53
CA LEU A 195 0.00 12.56 -1.85
C LEU A 195 -1.42 12.01 -2.00
N TYR A 196 -2.35 12.85 -2.46
CA TYR A 196 -3.78 12.54 -2.56
C TYR A 196 -4.42 12.10 -1.24
N GLY A 197 -3.86 12.56 -0.11
CA GLY A 197 -4.23 12.10 1.23
C GLY A 197 -3.85 10.65 1.54
N TYR A 198 -2.92 10.07 0.80
CA TYR A 198 -2.25 8.80 1.09
C TYR A 198 -0.81 9.03 1.49
N MET A 199 -0.24 8.12 2.28
CA MET A 199 1.20 8.07 2.52
C MET A 199 1.91 7.66 1.24
N ALA A 200 2.91 8.43 0.85
CA ALA A 200 3.69 8.22 -0.34
C ALA A 200 5.07 7.65 0.00
N SER A 201 5.40 6.53 -0.66
CA SER A 201 6.74 5.93 -0.67
C SER A 201 7.21 5.80 -2.12
N MET A 202 8.52 5.66 -2.32
CA MET A 202 9.09 5.45 -3.65
C MET A 202 9.56 4.00 -3.80
N ALA A 203 9.29 3.40 -4.95
CA ALA A 203 9.87 2.14 -5.38
C ALA A 203 10.53 2.31 -6.75
N PHE A 204 11.48 1.45 -7.11
CA PHE A 204 12.12 1.46 -8.42
C PHE A 204 11.89 0.13 -9.13
N ILE A 205 11.20 0.18 -10.27
CA ILE A 205 10.94 -0.98 -11.14
C ILE A 205 11.74 -0.76 -12.43
N GLY A 206 12.80 -1.57 -12.64
CA GLY A 206 13.71 -1.39 -13.79
C GLY A 206 14.29 0.03 -13.86
N ASN A 207 14.73 0.57 -12.72
CA ASN A 207 15.21 1.94 -12.51
C ASN A 207 14.19 3.07 -12.77
N TYR A 208 12.93 2.73 -13.03
CA TYR A 208 11.87 3.72 -13.17
C TYR A 208 11.22 4.02 -11.82
N PRO A 209 11.08 5.29 -11.41
CA PRO A 209 10.48 5.65 -10.13
C PRO A 209 8.96 5.43 -10.14
N VAL A 210 8.47 4.71 -9.15
CA VAL A 210 7.06 4.39 -8.96
C VAL A 210 6.65 4.82 -7.55
N THR A 211 5.65 5.71 -7.44
CA THR A 211 5.13 6.11 -6.13
C THR A 211 4.11 5.09 -5.64
N ILE A 212 4.36 4.54 -4.47
CA ILE A 212 3.45 3.64 -3.77
C ILE A 212 2.60 4.45 -2.80
N LEU A 213 1.28 4.27 -2.88
CA LEU A 213 0.29 4.99 -2.08
C LEU A 213 -0.40 4.04 -1.11
N ALA A 214 -0.22 4.32 0.19
CA ALA A 214 -0.81 3.54 1.28
C ALA A 214 -1.70 4.43 2.15
N LYS A 215 -2.72 3.84 2.80
CA LYS A 215 -3.60 4.59 3.71
C LYS A 215 -2.78 5.23 4.85
N PRO A 216 -3.13 6.45 5.28
CA PRO A 216 -2.45 7.10 6.39
C PRO A 216 -2.58 6.31 7.69
N LEU A 217 -1.57 6.41 8.55
CA LEU A 217 -1.60 5.85 9.90
C LEU A 217 -2.68 6.54 10.76
N THR A 218 -3.05 5.88 11.85
CA THR A 218 -4.03 6.42 12.80
C THR A 218 -3.51 7.75 13.36
N GLY A 219 -4.38 8.76 13.40
CA GLY A 219 -4.00 10.09 13.87
C GLY A 219 -3.31 10.99 12.83
N GLU A 220 -2.95 10.49 11.64
CA GLU A 220 -2.27 11.30 10.60
C GLU A 220 -3.22 11.81 9.49
N CYS A 221 -4.41 11.19 9.35
CA CYS A 221 -5.38 11.57 8.32
C CYS A 221 -5.99 12.95 8.58
N ARG A 222 -5.78 13.91 7.66
CA ARG A 222 -6.39 15.25 7.67
C ARG A 222 -7.09 15.56 6.36
N LYS A 223 -8.23 14.89 6.17
CA LYS A 223 -9.05 15.01 4.96
C LYS A 223 -10.31 15.82 5.26
N LEU A 224 -10.81 16.48 4.22
CA LEU A 224 -12.17 16.97 4.13
C LEU A 224 -12.74 16.50 2.80
N PHE A 225 -13.99 16.05 2.80
CA PHE A 225 -14.68 15.59 1.60
C PHE A 225 -15.93 16.42 1.35
N ILE A 226 -16.12 16.82 0.09
CA ILE A 226 -17.30 17.49 -0.41
C ILE A 226 -17.86 16.66 -1.56
N ASP A 227 -19.15 16.34 -1.51
CA ASP A 227 -19.81 15.54 -2.53
C ASP A 227 -20.69 16.38 -3.47
N PRO A 228 -21.24 15.79 -4.56
CA PRO A 228 -22.02 16.51 -5.57
C PRO A 228 -23.31 17.14 -5.05
N TYR A 229 -23.80 16.70 -3.89
CA TYR A 229 -25.06 17.17 -3.30
C TYR A 229 -24.85 18.30 -2.29
N GLY A 230 -23.61 18.80 -2.16
CA GLY A 230 -23.26 19.82 -1.18
C GLY A 230 -23.29 19.31 0.25
N ARG A 231 -22.83 18.06 0.43
CA ARG A 231 -22.63 17.46 1.75
C ARG A 231 -21.14 17.40 2.04
N VAL A 232 -20.80 17.62 3.31
CA VAL A 232 -19.43 17.68 3.82
C VAL A 232 -19.21 16.58 4.86
N SER A 233 -18.09 15.88 4.76
CA SER A 233 -17.64 14.91 5.75
C SER A 233 -16.11 14.93 5.85
N LYS A 234 -15.51 14.14 6.74
CA LYS A 234 -14.04 14.00 6.82
C LYS A 234 -13.48 13.17 5.67
N CYS A 235 -14.21 12.16 5.21
CA CYS A 235 -13.70 11.15 4.28
C CYS A 235 -14.81 10.67 3.33
N PRO A 236 -14.50 10.37 2.04
CA PRO A 236 -15.47 9.80 1.09
C PRO A 236 -16.14 8.49 1.55
N LEU A 237 -15.53 7.82 2.51
CA LEU A 237 -15.97 6.54 3.06
C LEU A 237 -16.90 6.67 4.27
N GLN A 238 -17.10 7.87 4.81
CA GLN A 238 -18.03 8.08 5.92
C GLN A 238 -19.47 8.10 5.42
N THR A 239 -20.36 7.48 6.18
CA THR A 239 -21.80 7.52 5.94
C THR A 239 -22.46 8.75 6.55
N SER A 240 -21.87 9.32 7.62
CA SER A 240 -22.32 10.57 8.23
C SER A 240 -21.78 11.79 7.48
N TYR A 241 -22.64 12.78 7.30
CA TYR A 241 -22.33 14.01 6.60
C TYR A 241 -23.12 15.19 7.18
N LEU A 242 -22.62 16.40 6.93
CA LEU A 242 -23.28 17.66 7.25
C LEU A 242 -23.64 18.38 5.95
N ARG A 243 -24.81 19.02 5.90
CA ARG A 243 -25.14 19.89 4.77
C ARG A 243 -24.38 21.21 4.89
N VAL A 244 -23.93 21.75 3.76
CA VAL A 244 -23.12 22.98 3.70
C VAL A 244 -23.74 24.17 4.42
N ASP A 245 -25.07 24.29 4.40
CA ASP A 245 -25.82 25.34 5.11
C ASP A 245 -25.63 25.30 6.63
N LYS A 246 -25.37 24.11 7.20
CA LYS A 246 -25.17 23.91 8.64
C LYS A 246 -23.70 23.92 9.08
N VAL A 247 -22.78 24.12 8.14
CA VAL A 247 -21.35 24.04 8.39
C VAL A 247 -20.81 25.42 8.79
N THR A 248 -20.05 25.46 9.89
CA THR A 248 -19.27 26.62 10.35
C THR A 248 -17.76 26.34 10.22
N SER A 249 -16.93 27.38 10.39
CA SER A 249 -15.46 27.24 10.37
C SER A 249 -14.96 26.26 11.44
N ASP A 250 -15.53 26.31 12.65
CA ASP A 250 -15.16 25.43 13.76
C ASP A 250 -15.53 23.97 13.49
N ILE A 251 -16.69 23.74 12.86
CA ILE A 251 -17.12 22.41 12.44
C ILE A 251 -16.17 21.84 11.38
N LEU A 252 -15.77 22.64 10.39
CA LEU A 252 -14.80 22.21 9.37
C LEU A 252 -13.47 21.82 10.01
N ARG A 253 -12.97 22.66 10.92
CA ARG A 253 -11.73 22.37 11.66
C ARG A 253 -11.88 21.08 12.45
N SER A 254 -12.95 20.94 13.23
CA SER A 254 -13.23 19.72 14.01
C SER A 254 -13.28 18.46 13.14
N LEU A 255 -13.96 18.52 11.98
CA LEU A 255 -14.01 17.40 11.03
C LEU A 255 -12.60 17.00 10.56
N ILE A 256 -11.75 17.96 10.19
CA ILE A 256 -10.41 17.68 9.66
C ILE A 256 -9.50 17.05 10.70
N PHE A 257 -9.55 17.53 11.95
CA PHE A 257 -8.66 17.09 13.03
C PHE A 257 -9.20 15.96 13.91
N SER A 258 -10.48 15.60 13.78
CA SER A 258 -11.07 14.47 14.49
C SER A 258 -10.36 13.14 14.22
N GLU A 259 -10.61 12.13 15.04
CA GLU A 259 -10.13 10.79 14.76
C GLU A 259 -10.82 10.17 13.53
N CYS A 260 -10.17 9.16 12.94
CA CYS A 260 -10.74 8.46 11.79
C CYS A 260 -11.83 7.49 12.27
N SER A 261 -13.10 7.84 12.07
CA SER A 261 -14.24 7.00 12.45
C SER A 261 -14.35 5.69 11.67
N ILE A 262 -13.59 5.54 10.58
CA ILE A 262 -13.60 4.36 9.71
C ILE A 262 -12.71 3.26 10.26
N GLY A 263 -11.76 3.62 11.13
CA GLY A 263 -10.83 2.65 11.69
C GLY A 263 -10.08 1.90 10.60
N CYS A 264 -9.47 2.62 9.64
CA CYS A 264 -8.46 2.09 8.70
C CYS A 264 -7.23 1.61 9.49
N ARG A 265 -7.43 0.65 10.40
CA ARG A 265 -6.41 0.02 11.21
C ARG A 265 -5.69 -0.96 10.29
N ARG A 266 -4.36 -0.86 10.22
CA ARG A 266 -3.54 -2.02 9.88
C ARG A 266 -3.77 -3.06 10.97
N PHE A 267 -4.77 -3.92 10.82
CA PHE A 267 -4.70 -5.25 11.42
C PHE A 267 -3.85 -6.10 10.47
N GLU A 268 -2.54 -5.90 10.54
CA GLU A 268 -1.58 -6.77 9.86
C GLU A 268 -1.30 -7.95 10.79
N LEU A 269 -2.07 -9.03 10.66
CA LEU A 269 -1.69 -10.30 11.26
C LEU A 269 -0.56 -10.87 10.41
N ILE A 270 0.67 -10.84 10.94
CA ILE A 270 1.80 -11.54 10.34
C ILE A 270 1.76 -12.98 10.84
N PRO A 271 1.67 -13.99 9.95
CA PRO A 271 1.72 -15.38 10.39
C PRO A 271 3.09 -15.67 11.01
N LYS A 272 3.10 -16.12 12.27
CA LYS A 272 4.28 -16.67 12.93
C LYS A 272 4.26 -18.18 12.77
N ILE A 273 5.31 -18.75 12.19
CA ILE A 273 5.45 -20.20 12.02
C ILE A 273 6.66 -20.66 12.81
N GLU A 274 6.44 -21.68 13.62
CA GLU A 274 7.50 -22.41 14.31
C GLU A 274 7.52 -23.83 13.75
N ILE A 275 8.68 -24.27 13.25
CA ILE A 275 8.87 -25.59 12.65
C ILE A 275 9.79 -26.38 13.56
N SER A 276 9.28 -27.43 14.18
CA SER A 276 10.06 -28.45 14.87
C SER A 276 10.09 -29.74 14.06
N LEU A 277 11.09 -30.59 14.31
CA LEU A 277 11.24 -31.89 13.67
C LEU A 277 11.02 -33.00 14.69
N LEU A 278 10.32 -34.06 14.29
CA LEU A 278 10.15 -35.26 15.10
C LEU A 278 11.02 -36.39 14.53
N THR A 279 11.64 -37.14 15.43
CA THR A 279 12.26 -38.42 15.08
C THR A 279 11.20 -39.48 14.80
N PRO A 280 11.54 -40.60 14.13
CA PRO A 280 10.60 -41.70 13.92
C PRO A 280 10.01 -42.30 15.21
N ASP A 281 10.72 -42.19 16.33
CA ASP A 281 10.28 -42.61 17.67
C ASP A 281 9.57 -41.49 18.46
N GLY A 282 9.23 -40.37 17.81
CA GLY A 282 8.35 -39.32 18.34
C GLY A 282 9.01 -38.28 19.24
N LYS A 283 10.35 -38.17 19.24
CA LYS A 283 11.09 -37.18 20.03
C LYS A 283 11.27 -35.89 19.23
N GLU A 284 11.11 -34.76 19.91
CA GLU A 284 11.13 -33.45 19.27
C GLU A 284 12.52 -32.81 19.26
N ILE A 285 12.87 -32.22 18.13
CA ILE A 285 13.93 -31.22 17.97
C ILE A 285 13.23 -29.86 17.79
N PRO A 286 13.19 -29.01 18.84
CA PRO A 286 12.48 -27.74 18.80
C PRO A 286 13.05 -26.76 17.78
N SER A 287 12.18 -25.87 17.26
CA SER A 287 12.51 -24.82 16.28
C SER A 287 13.70 -23.94 16.72
N GLU A 288 13.76 -23.61 18.00
CA GLU A 288 14.84 -22.81 18.59
C GLU A 288 16.20 -23.50 18.50
N VAL A 289 16.24 -24.83 18.66
CA VAL A 289 17.48 -25.62 18.56
C VAL A 289 17.90 -25.73 17.10
N LEU A 290 16.97 -25.92 16.18
CA LEU A 290 17.25 -25.92 14.74
C LEU A 290 17.84 -24.59 14.27
N SER A 291 17.27 -23.47 14.74
CA SER A 291 17.81 -22.13 14.48
C SER A 291 19.22 -21.94 15.07
N LEU A 292 19.46 -22.47 16.27
CA LEU A 292 20.79 -22.45 16.88
C LEU A 292 21.83 -23.25 16.08
N LEU A 293 21.47 -24.45 15.60
CA LEU A 293 22.33 -25.24 14.72
C LEU A 293 22.63 -24.49 13.41
N GLU A 294 21.65 -23.80 12.84
CA GLU A 294 21.84 -22.99 11.63
C GLU A 294 22.87 -21.88 11.85
N VAL A 295 22.74 -21.09 12.92
CA VAL A 295 23.69 -20.02 13.22
C VAL A 295 25.09 -20.59 13.48
N ILE A 296 25.21 -21.71 14.21
CA ILE A 296 26.49 -22.40 14.43
C ILE A 296 27.12 -22.83 13.11
N SER A 297 26.33 -23.32 12.14
CA SER A 297 26.84 -23.72 10.82
C SER A 297 27.54 -22.58 10.07
N HIS A 298 27.15 -21.33 10.34
CA HIS A 298 27.75 -20.14 9.72
C HIS A 298 28.96 -19.61 10.48
N VAL A 299 28.92 -19.61 11.82
CA VAL A 299 29.93 -18.95 12.65
C VAL A 299 30.98 -19.89 13.26
N ASN A 300 30.76 -21.21 13.17
CA ASN A 300 31.62 -22.25 13.75
C ASN A 300 31.98 -22.04 15.24
N SER A 301 31.06 -21.43 15.99
CA SER A 301 31.23 -21.07 17.39
C SER A 301 29.89 -21.03 18.11
N LEU A 302 29.71 -21.90 19.10
CA LEU A 302 28.50 -21.94 19.93
C LEU A 302 28.31 -20.61 20.67
N ARG A 303 29.39 -20.06 21.23
CA ARG A 303 29.31 -18.82 22.01
C ARG A 303 28.90 -17.62 21.15
N ALA A 304 29.42 -17.53 19.92
CA ALA A 304 29.02 -16.49 18.98
C ALA A 304 27.57 -16.69 18.54
N ALA A 305 27.15 -17.92 18.26
CA ALA A 305 25.77 -18.23 17.89
C ALA A 305 24.75 -17.85 19.00
N CYS A 306 25.06 -18.17 20.26
CA CYS A 306 24.24 -17.76 21.41
C CYS A 306 24.09 -16.25 21.51
N SER A 307 25.18 -15.51 21.33
CA SER A 307 25.17 -14.05 21.35
C SER A 307 24.28 -13.48 20.23
N ILE A 308 24.35 -14.06 19.03
CA ILE A 308 23.50 -13.67 17.89
C ILE A 308 22.02 -13.93 18.18
N MET A 309 21.71 -15.05 18.85
CA MET A 309 20.34 -15.41 19.23
C MET A 309 19.84 -14.74 20.52
N GLY A 310 20.65 -13.92 21.19
CA GLY A 310 20.29 -13.28 22.46
C GLY A 310 20.21 -14.23 23.66
N PHE A 311 20.83 -15.41 23.60
CA PHE A 311 20.87 -16.37 24.69
C PHE A 311 22.19 -16.34 25.46
N SER A 312 22.13 -16.67 26.75
CA SER A 312 23.35 -16.93 27.52
C SER A 312 24.03 -18.24 27.03
N PRO A 313 25.37 -18.33 27.06
CA PRO A 313 26.06 -19.54 26.61
C PRO A 313 25.65 -20.81 27.36
N SER A 314 25.36 -20.72 28.67
CA SER A 314 24.89 -21.86 29.47
C SER A 314 23.52 -22.34 28.99
N THR A 315 22.60 -21.43 28.68
CA THR A 315 21.26 -21.75 28.16
C THR A 315 21.34 -22.53 26.84
N CYS A 316 22.18 -22.09 25.90
CA CYS A 316 22.36 -22.83 24.65
C CYS A 316 22.92 -24.23 24.85
N VAL A 317 23.95 -24.35 25.70
CA VAL A 317 24.58 -25.64 26.01
C VAL A 317 23.56 -26.59 26.63
N GLU A 318 22.74 -26.09 27.56
CA GLU A 318 21.68 -26.86 28.19
C GLU A 318 20.62 -27.32 27.18
N LYS A 319 20.14 -26.42 26.32
CA LYS A 319 19.17 -26.75 25.26
C LYS A 319 19.70 -27.83 24.32
N ILE A 320 20.94 -27.69 23.84
CA ILE A 320 21.56 -28.69 22.95
C ILE A 320 21.72 -30.02 23.67
N ARG A 321 22.27 -30.03 24.89
CA ARG A 321 22.47 -31.27 25.65
C ARG A 321 21.17 -31.98 25.95
N LYS A 322 20.09 -31.23 26.22
CA LYS A 322 18.76 -31.78 26.44
C LYS A 322 18.28 -32.52 25.19
N VAL A 323 18.32 -31.86 24.02
CA VAL A 323 17.92 -32.48 22.75
C VAL A 323 18.83 -33.66 22.39
N GLU A 324 20.15 -33.55 22.56
CA GLU A 324 21.08 -34.67 22.34
C GLU A 324 20.73 -35.89 23.22
N LYS A 325 20.34 -35.65 24.47
CA LYS A 325 19.95 -36.72 25.42
C LYS A 325 18.62 -37.35 25.04
N GLU A 326 17.65 -36.55 24.62
CA GLU A 326 16.32 -37.02 24.24
C GLU A 326 16.41 -37.83 22.94
N VAL A 327 16.98 -37.25 21.88
CA VAL A 327 17.12 -37.87 20.56
C VAL A 327 18.15 -39.00 20.52
N GLY A 328 19.17 -38.95 21.39
CA GLY A 328 20.23 -39.96 21.46
C GLY A 328 21.35 -39.78 20.43
N ILE A 329 21.45 -38.62 19.80
CA ILE A 329 22.50 -38.28 18.83
C ILE A 329 23.31 -37.08 19.31
N LYS A 330 24.58 -37.00 18.89
CA LYS A 330 25.39 -35.81 19.08
C LYS A 330 25.12 -34.81 17.95
N LEU A 331 24.89 -33.56 18.31
CA LEU A 331 24.64 -32.48 17.36
C LEU A 331 25.89 -31.64 17.09
N LEU A 332 26.79 -31.54 18.06
CA LEU A 332 27.98 -30.70 17.97
C LEU A 332 29.28 -31.45 18.22
N ILE A 333 30.33 -31.05 17.50
CA ILE A 333 31.73 -31.42 17.75
C ILE A 333 32.47 -30.16 18.17
N SER A 334 33.16 -30.22 19.30
CA SER A 334 33.98 -29.10 19.79
C SER A 334 35.45 -29.47 19.83
N LYS A 335 36.29 -28.65 19.17
CA LYS A 335 37.76 -28.75 19.24
C LYS A 335 38.25 -27.82 20.35
N LYS A 336 38.99 -28.37 21.33
CA LYS A 336 39.59 -27.57 22.41
C LYS A 336 40.57 -26.54 21.82
N GLY A 337 40.48 -25.30 22.29
CA GLY A 337 41.30 -24.19 21.82
C GLY A 337 42.69 -24.17 22.44
N GLY A 338 43.70 -23.93 21.60
CA GLY A 338 45.08 -23.62 21.97
C GLY A 338 45.52 -22.34 21.25
N LYS A 339 46.67 -22.35 20.56
CA LYS A 339 47.06 -21.26 19.63
C LYS A 339 46.03 -21.02 18.53
N GLU A 340 45.37 -22.09 18.08
CA GLU A 340 44.19 -22.02 17.21
C GLU A 340 42.95 -21.91 18.10
N LYS A 341 42.18 -20.83 17.93
CA LYS A 341 40.93 -20.58 18.68
C LYS A 341 40.03 -21.82 18.60
N GLY A 342 39.45 -22.24 19.72
CA GLY A 342 38.55 -23.39 19.77
C GLY A 342 37.34 -23.18 18.85
N ALA A 343 36.88 -24.25 18.21
CA ALA A 343 35.78 -24.22 17.25
C ALA A 343 34.70 -25.22 17.65
N THR A 344 33.44 -24.86 17.39
CA THR A 344 32.30 -25.73 17.58
C THR A 344 31.55 -25.83 16.26
N VAL A 345 31.48 -27.04 15.72
CA VAL A 345 30.89 -27.32 14.41
C VAL A 345 29.80 -28.39 14.53
N LEU A 346 28.95 -28.49 13.51
CA LEU A 346 27.91 -29.51 13.44
C LEU A 346 28.52 -30.89 13.18
N THR A 347 27.92 -31.93 13.77
CA THR A 347 28.10 -33.32 13.32
C THR A 347 27.48 -33.53 11.93
N ASP A 348 27.81 -34.65 11.28
CA ASP A 348 27.20 -35.00 9.99
C ASP A 348 25.69 -35.21 10.12
N GLU A 349 25.24 -35.88 11.19
CA GLU A 349 23.82 -36.01 11.54
C GLU A 349 23.13 -34.66 11.73
N ALA A 350 23.74 -33.73 12.47
CA ALA A 350 23.17 -32.39 12.62
C ALA A 350 23.10 -31.62 11.30
N ARG A 351 24.05 -31.84 10.39
CA ARG A 351 24.02 -31.22 9.06
C ARG A 351 22.86 -31.75 8.23
N ARG A 352 22.61 -33.06 8.23
CA ARG A 352 21.45 -33.68 7.56
C ARG A 352 20.12 -33.19 8.14
N ILE A 353 20.02 -33.09 9.46
CA ILE A 353 18.83 -32.54 10.14
C ILE A 353 18.60 -31.09 9.72
N LEU A 354 19.66 -30.29 9.68
CA LEU A 354 19.59 -28.89 9.30
C LEU A 354 19.23 -28.71 7.81
N GLU A 355 19.72 -29.57 6.92
CA GLU A 355 19.33 -29.59 5.51
C GLU A 355 17.84 -29.87 5.34
N MET A 356 17.33 -30.92 6.00
CA MET A 356 15.89 -31.24 5.98
C MET A 356 15.03 -30.11 6.58
N TYR A 357 15.49 -29.48 7.66
CA TYR A 357 14.84 -28.30 8.24
C TYR A 357 14.78 -27.13 7.25
N ARG A 358 15.88 -26.84 6.54
CA ARG A 358 15.93 -25.77 5.53
C ARG A 358 14.97 -26.05 4.39
N GLU A 359 14.97 -27.26 3.83
CA GLU A 359 14.05 -27.66 2.76
C GLU A 359 12.57 -27.48 3.18
N ILE A 360 12.20 -27.97 4.36
CA ILE A 360 10.84 -27.83 4.88
C ILE A 360 10.50 -26.37 5.14
N ARG A 361 11.40 -25.60 5.77
CA ARG A 361 11.18 -24.17 6.05
C ARG A 361 10.98 -23.40 4.76
N ASP A 362 11.78 -23.67 3.74
CA ASP A 362 11.73 -22.97 2.47
C ASP A 362 10.43 -23.35 1.74
N MET A 363 10.05 -24.63 1.70
CA MET A 363 8.77 -25.09 1.16
C MET A 363 7.55 -24.47 1.87
N VAL A 364 7.57 -24.44 3.21
CA VAL A 364 6.50 -23.83 4.02
C VAL A 364 6.46 -22.33 3.77
N SER A 365 7.61 -21.66 3.74
CA SER A 365 7.69 -20.23 3.45
C SER A 365 7.14 -19.92 2.07
N GLU A 366 7.58 -20.63 1.03
CA GLU A 366 7.05 -20.50 -0.33
C GLU A 366 5.53 -20.72 -0.37
N SER A 367 5.03 -21.71 0.36
CA SER A 367 3.59 -22.04 0.39
C SER A 367 2.75 -20.99 1.13
N LEU A 368 3.23 -20.45 2.26
CA LEU A 368 2.58 -19.37 2.99
C LEU A 368 2.48 -18.08 2.18
N TYR A 369 3.45 -17.86 1.29
CA TYR A 369 3.51 -16.67 0.45
C TYR A 369 2.99 -16.92 -0.98
N SER A 370 2.41 -18.10 -1.25
CA SER A 370 1.75 -18.43 -2.53
C SER A 370 0.28 -17.98 -2.57
N GLU A 371 -0.25 -17.67 -3.76
CA GLU A 371 -1.62 -17.16 -3.97
C GLU A 371 -2.74 -18.14 -3.53
N LYS A 372 -2.43 -19.43 -3.38
CA LYS A 372 -3.33 -20.44 -2.81
C LYS A 372 -3.16 -20.46 -1.30
N GLY A 373 -3.61 -19.39 -0.66
CA GLY A 373 -3.51 -19.21 0.80
C GLY A 373 -3.88 -20.47 1.57
N ILE A 374 -2.89 -21.05 2.25
CA ILE A 374 -3.09 -22.08 3.26
C ILE A 374 -3.74 -21.40 4.46
N MET A 375 -5.06 -21.21 4.38
CA MET A 375 -5.93 -20.75 5.48
C MET A 375 -6.93 -21.85 5.88
N ARG A 376 -6.68 -23.10 5.51
CA ARG A 376 -7.41 -24.27 6.02
C ARG A 376 -6.44 -25.30 6.60
N PHE A 377 -5.88 -24.97 7.75
CA PHE A 377 -5.52 -26.00 8.73
C PHE A 377 -6.55 -25.92 9.86
N LYS A 378 -7.42 -26.92 9.94
CA LYS A 378 -7.99 -27.31 11.23
C LYS A 378 -6.84 -27.98 11.97
N LEU A 379 -6.27 -27.28 12.95
CA LEU A 379 -5.54 -27.97 14.00
C LEU A 379 -6.59 -28.85 14.72
N GLY A 380 -6.33 -30.15 14.73
CA GLY A 380 -7.15 -31.13 15.46
C GLY A 380 -7.08 -30.91 16.96
#